data_AF-A0A4X1W3D7-F1
#
_entry.id   AF-A0A4X1W3D7-F1
#
_cell.length_a   1.000
_cell.length_b   1.000
_cell.length_c   1.000
_cell.angle_alpha   90.00
_cell.angle_beta   90.00
_cell.angle_gamma   90.00
#
_symmetry.space_group_name_H-M   'P 1'
#
loop_
_entity.id
_entity.type
_entity.pdbx_description
1 polymer ?
#
loop_
_entity_poly.entity_id
_entity_poly.type
_entity_poly.pdbx_seq_one_letter_code
_entity_poly.pdbx_strand_id
1 'polypeptide(L)'
;MRNNSLYKKQIDVCQVTGKQAAMAPRLGIFLLWAGVSVFLPLDPVNGDQHLPGRFLTPAITSDDKCVFPFIYKGNLYFDCTLHDSTYYWCSVTTYYMKRWRYCRSTDYARCALPFIFRGKEYDSCIKEGSVFSKYWCPVTPNYDQDRAWRYC
;
A
#
# COMPACT_ATOMS: atom_id res chain seq x y z
N MET A 1 -48.84 29.37 -13.99
CA MET A 1 -48.18 29.85 -12.76
C MET A 1 -46.86 29.11 -12.60
N ARG A 2 -45.78 29.89 -12.51
CA ARG A 2 -44.46 29.64 -11.89
C ARG A 2 -43.57 28.47 -12.34
N ASN A 3 -42.50 28.90 -13.03
CA ASN A 3 -41.17 28.31 -13.23
C ASN A 3 -40.47 27.83 -11.95
N ASN A 4 -39.57 26.85 -12.11
CA ASN A 4 -38.24 26.74 -11.47
C ASN A 4 -37.53 25.53 -12.11
N SER A 5 -36.61 25.61 -13.08
CA SER A 5 -35.44 26.48 -13.26
C SER A 5 -34.58 26.60 -12.01
N LEU A 6 -33.94 25.52 -11.57
CA LEU A 6 -32.92 25.63 -10.52
C LEU A 6 -31.88 24.50 -10.48
N TYR A 7 -31.33 24.06 -11.61
CA TYR A 7 -30.07 23.29 -11.63
C TYR A 7 -29.21 23.57 -12.88
N LYS A 8 -29.15 24.83 -13.31
CA LYS A 8 -28.25 25.25 -14.39
C LYS A 8 -27.65 26.63 -14.11
N LYS A 9 -26.64 26.66 -13.24
CA LYS A 9 -25.55 27.65 -13.15
C LYS A 9 -24.82 27.42 -11.83
N GLN A 10 -23.59 26.90 -11.89
CA GLN A 10 -22.42 27.47 -11.23
C GLN A 10 -21.24 26.49 -11.43
N ILE A 11 -20.53 26.61 -12.55
CA ILE A 11 -19.17 26.06 -12.69
C ILE A 11 -18.29 27.30 -12.71
N ASP A 12 -17.84 27.72 -11.53
CA ASP A 12 -16.85 28.78 -11.41
C ASP A 12 -15.45 28.17 -11.51
N VAL A 13 -14.77 28.54 -12.59
CA VAL A 13 -13.38 28.22 -12.87
C VAL A 13 -12.51 28.96 -11.85
N CYS A 14 -11.87 28.23 -10.93
CA CYS A 14 -10.84 28.80 -10.07
C CYS A 14 -9.59 29.13 -10.91
N GLN A 15 -9.39 30.42 -11.21
CA GLN A 15 -8.13 30.92 -11.75
C GLN A 15 -7.06 30.95 -10.64
N VAL A 16 -5.98 30.18 -10.82
CA VAL A 16 -4.80 30.22 -9.94
C VAL A 16 -3.90 31.35 -10.43
N THR A 17 -4.02 32.54 -9.82
CA THR A 17 -3.07 33.65 -10.01
C THR A 17 -2.00 33.60 -8.91
N GLY A 18 -0.98 32.78 -9.12
CA GLY A 18 0.23 32.77 -8.30
C GLY A 18 1.17 33.90 -8.70
N LYS A 19 1.28 34.95 -7.86
CA LYS A 19 2.33 35.97 -7.96
C LYS A 19 3.68 35.36 -7.57
N GLN A 20 4.67 35.51 -8.46
CA GLN A 20 6.06 35.12 -8.23
C GLN A 20 6.66 36.02 -7.15
N ALA A 21 7.19 35.42 -6.08
CA ALA A 21 8.09 36.07 -5.14
C ALA A 21 9.49 35.50 -5.35
N ALA A 22 10.39 36.34 -5.86
CA ALA A 22 11.80 36.02 -6.03
C ALA A 22 12.50 35.91 -4.67
N MET A 23 13.11 34.76 -4.39
CA MET A 23 14.05 34.58 -3.28
C MET A 23 15.46 34.44 -3.88
N ALA A 24 16.29 35.45 -3.65
CA ALA A 24 17.71 35.44 -3.99
C ALA A 24 18.49 34.60 -2.95
N PRO A 25 19.22 33.55 -3.34
CA PRO A 25 20.10 32.86 -2.43
C PRO A 25 21.42 33.64 -2.34
N ARG A 26 21.78 34.05 -1.11
CA ARG A 26 23.07 34.68 -0.83
C ARG A 26 24.19 33.67 -1.11
N LEU A 27 25.19 34.11 -1.90
CA LEU A 27 26.41 33.38 -2.20
C LEU A 27 27.17 33.07 -0.89
N GLY A 28 26.91 31.88 -0.35
CA GLY A 28 27.70 31.28 0.70
C GLY A 28 29.01 30.75 0.11
N ILE A 29 30.09 31.39 0.51
CA ILE A 29 31.47 31.09 0.16
C ILE A 29 31.79 29.63 0.54
N PHE A 30 32.02 28.77 -0.46
CA PHE A 30 32.60 27.43 -0.30
C PHE A 30 34.12 27.56 -0.15
N LEU A 31 34.62 27.54 1.09
CA LEU A 31 36.03 27.28 1.36
C LEU A 31 36.20 25.79 1.61
N LEU A 32 36.43 25.03 0.54
CA LEU A 32 36.93 23.66 0.62
C LEU A 32 38.40 23.73 1.00
N TRP A 33 38.74 23.39 2.24
CA TRP A 33 40.11 23.10 2.60
C TRP A 33 40.51 21.78 1.95
N ALA A 34 41.47 21.90 1.03
CA ALA A 34 42.19 20.79 0.44
C ALA A 34 43.10 20.13 1.49
N GLY A 35 43.23 18.80 1.40
CA GLY A 35 44.23 18.01 2.10
C GLY A 35 43.64 17.20 3.25
N VAL A 36 43.80 15.88 3.33
CA VAL A 36 44.93 15.06 2.85
C VAL A 36 44.44 13.65 2.52
N SER A 37 44.96 13.14 1.42
CA SER A 37 44.90 11.74 1.01
C SER A 37 45.48 10.82 2.09
N VAL A 38 44.71 9.84 2.54
CA VAL A 38 45.28 8.57 3.00
C VAL A 38 44.61 7.47 2.19
N PHE A 39 45.33 7.05 1.15
CA PHE A 39 45.04 5.85 0.39
C PHE A 39 45.33 4.61 1.25
N LEU A 40 44.30 3.75 1.40
CA LEU A 40 44.31 2.26 1.27
C LEU A 40 45.13 1.43 2.29
N PRO A 41 44.61 0.25 2.75
CA PRO A 41 44.34 -0.85 1.84
C PRO A 41 43.04 -1.64 2.08
N LEU A 42 42.75 -2.39 1.02
CA LEU A 42 41.70 -3.37 0.82
C LEU A 42 41.62 -4.42 1.94
N ASP A 43 40.39 -4.88 2.17
CA ASP A 43 40.03 -5.96 3.09
C ASP A 43 40.79 -7.27 2.80
N PRO A 44 41.20 -8.03 3.83
CA PRO A 44 41.37 -9.46 3.67
C PRO A 44 39.99 -10.13 3.63
N VAL A 45 39.62 -10.65 2.46
CA VAL A 45 38.54 -11.63 2.32
C VAL A 45 39.02 -12.90 3.02
N ASN A 46 38.58 -13.13 4.26
CA ASN A 46 38.76 -14.43 4.89
C ASN A 46 37.58 -15.32 4.50
N GLY A 47 37.88 -16.38 3.76
CA GLY A 47 36.94 -17.42 3.40
C GLY A 47 36.45 -18.22 4.62
N ASP A 48 35.25 -18.78 4.40
CA ASP A 48 34.75 -20.08 4.87
C ASP A 48 35.01 -20.52 6.32
N GLN A 49 33.99 -20.30 7.17
CA GLN A 49 33.57 -21.30 8.15
C GLN A 49 32.14 -21.75 7.84
N HIS A 50 32.06 -22.84 7.10
CA HIS A 50 30.91 -23.72 7.19
C HIS A 50 31.02 -24.49 8.50
N LEU A 51 30.26 -24.08 9.53
CA LEU A 51 29.92 -24.94 10.66
C LEU A 51 28.41 -24.86 10.93
N PRO A 52 27.72 -26.01 11.00
CA PRO A 52 26.28 -26.09 11.15
C PRO A 52 25.89 -26.03 12.62
N GLY A 53 24.81 -25.30 12.92
CA GLY A 53 24.04 -25.54 14.16
C GLY A 53 23.96 -24.35 15.11
N ARG A 54 22.74 -23.82 15.20
CA ARG A 54 22.17 -23.08 16.34
C ARG A 54 22.85 -21.75 16.70
N PHE A 55 22.69 -20.77 15.82
CA PHE A 55 22.37 -19.43 16.30
C PHE A 55 20.84 -19.37 16.40
N LEU A 56 20.30 -19.22 17.62
CA LEU A 56 18.90 -18.89 17.80
C LEU A 56 18.69 -17.50 17.20
N THR A 57 18.35 -17.45 15.91
CA THR A 57 17.64 -16.31 15.37
C THR A 57 16.44 -16.08 16.28
N PRO A 58 16.10 -14.82 16.62
CA PRO A 58 14.78 -14.58 17.16
C PRO A 58 13.83 -15.20 16.14
N ALA A 59 12.99 -16.13 16.59
CA ALA A 59 11.96 -16.69 15.75
C ALA A 59 11.31 -15.50 15.04
N ILE A 60 11.30 -15.50 13.71
CA ILE A 60 10.35 -14.67 12.97
C ILE A 60 9.01 -15.25 13.41
N THR A 61 8.50 -14.77 14.53
CA THR A 61 7.18 -15.12 15.00
C THR A 61 6.29 -14.66 13.87
N SER A 62 5.55 -15.57 13.26
CA SER A 62 4.51 -15.26 12.27
C SER A 62 3.37 -14.39 12.81
N ASP A 63 3.60 -13.75 13.96
CA ASP A 63 2.70 -12.93 14.77
C ASP A 63 2.55 -11.49 14.25
N ASP A 64 3.34 -11.08 13.24
CA ASP A 64 3.29 -9.73 12.64
C ASP A 64 2.84 -9.73 11.17
N LYS A 65 2.13 -10.77 10.73
CA LYS A 65 1.49 -10.80 9.41
C LYS A 65 0.13 -10.13 9.47
N CYS A 66 -0.29 -9.52 8.35
CA CYS A 66 -1.65 -9.03 8.20
C CYS A 66 -2.66 -10.16 8.39
N VAL A 67 -3.71 -9.89 9.15
CA VAL A 67 -4.84 -10.79 9.33
C VAL A 67 -6.00 -10.26 8.51
N PHE A 68 -6.54 -11.09 7.63
CA PHE A 68 -7.73 -10.77 6.85
C PHE A 68 -8.86 -11.78 7.14
N PRO A 69 -10.11 -11.33 7.27
CA PRO A 69 -10.47 -9.91 7.40
C PRO A 69 -10.11 -9.35 8.78
N PHE A 70 -9.91 -8.03 8.87
CA PHE A 70 -9.78 -7.32 10.15
C PHE A 70 -10.82 -6.22 10.31
N ILE A 71 -11.18 -5.92 11.56
CA ILE A 71 -12.20 -4.96 11.93
C ILE A 71 -11.53 -3.70 12.50
N TYR A 72 -11.78 -2.56 11.86
CA TYR A 72 -11.29 -1.25 12.32
C TYR A 72 -12.42 -0.21 12.27
N LYS A 73 -12.68 0.43 13.42
CA LYS A 73 -13.78 1.40 13.61
C LYS A 73 -15.13 0.89 13.08
N GLY A 74 -15.44 -0.38 13.32
CA GLY A 74 -16.70 -1.02 12.90
C GLY A 74 -16.76 -1.44 11.42
N ASN A 75 -15.69 -1.21 10.64
CA ASN A 75 -15.62 -1.61 9.23
C ASN A 75 -14.75 -2.86 9.08
N LEU A 76 -15.17 -3.77 8.20
CA LEU A 76 -14.47 -5.00 7.86
C LEU A 76 -13.56 -4.77 6.64
N TYR A 77 -12.28 -5.13 6.75
CA TYR A 77 -11.28 -4.97 5.70
C TYR A 77 -10.70 -6.32 5.30
N PHE A 78 -10.77 -6.61 4.01
CA PHE A 78 -10.24 -7.85 3.43
C PHE A 78 -8.88 -7.66 2.72
N ASP A 79 -8.38 -6.43 2.68
CA ASP A 79 -7.07 -6.08 2.12
C ASP A 79 -6.49 -4.87 2.88
N CYS A 80 -5.27 -4.49 2.54
CA CYS A 80 -4.64 -3.28 3.03
C CYS A 80 -5.48 -2.03 2.72
N THR A 81 -5.59 -1.12 3.68
CA THR A 81 -6.48 0.05 3.60
C THR A 81 -5.73 1.36 3.79
N LEU A 82 -6.28 2.45 3.23
CA LEU A 82 -5.84 3.84 3.46
C LEU A 82 -6.68 4.55 4.53
N HIS A 83 -7.63 3.86 5.19
CA HIS A 83 -8.48 4.49 6.20
C HIS A 83 -7.62 5.14 7.30
N ASP A 84 -7.77 6.46 7.47
CA ASP A 84 -7.03 7.28 8.42
C ASP A 84 -5.49 7.27 8.25
N SER A 85 -4.98 6.93 7.07
CA SER A 85 -3.53 6.85 6.81
C SER A 85 -3.17 7.35 5.43
N THR A 86 -1.98 7.92 5.31
CA THR A 86 -1.38 8.26 4.01
C THR A 86 -0.76 7.05 3.30
N TYR A 87 -0.49 5.98 4.03
CA TYR A 87 0.09 4.74 3.52
C TYR A 87 -0.81 3.54 3.80
N TYR A 88 -0.86 2.59 2.87
CA TYR A 88 -1.61 1.35 3.03
C TYR A 88 -1.14 0.57 4.26
N TRP A 89 -2.08 0.15 5.08
CA TRP A 89 -1.82 -0.57 6.32
C TRP A 89 -2.81 -1.70 6.55
N CYS A 90 -2.46 -2.62 7.44
CA CYS A 90 -3.30 -3.72 7.86
C CYS A 90 -3.19 -3.93 9.38
N SER A 91 -4.22 -4.52 9.98
CA SER A 91 -4.10 -5.05 11.34
C SER A 91 -3.44 -6.43 11.32
N VAL A 92 -2.68 -6.75 12.37
CA VAL A 92 -2.14 -8.09 12.61
C VAL A 92 -3.05 -8.93 13.51
N THR A 93 -4.24 -8.41 13.81
CA THR A 93 -5.26 -9.02 14.65
C THR A 93 -6.63 -8.86 13.99
N THR A 94 -7.53 -9.83 14.16
CA THR A 94 -8.90 -9.74 13.59
C THR A 94 -9.68 -8.55 14.14
N TYR A 95 -9.63 -8.30 15.45
CA TYR A 95 -10.18 -7.09 16.05
C TYR A 95 -9.04 -6.11 16.30
N TYR A 96 -9.16 -4.85 15.86
CA TYR A 96 -8.08 -3.89 16.00
C TYR A 96 -7.74 -3.60 17.46
N MET A 97 -6.63 -4.18 17.94
CA MET A 97 -6.10 -3.99 19.30
C MET A 97 -4.88 -3.06 19.30
N LYS A 98 -4.89 -2.02 18.47
CA LYS A 98 -3.74 -1.11 18.24
C LYS A 98 -2.47 -1.82 17.74
N ARG A 99 -2.58 -3.06 17.27
CA ARG A 99 -1.50 -3.78 16.57
C ARG A 99 -1.75 -3.73 15.06
N TRP A 100 -0.85 -3.09 14.35
CA TRP A 100 -0.94 -2.86 12.92
C TRP A 100 0.45 -2.58 12.33
N ARG A 101 0.54 -2.61 11.01
CA ARG A 101 1.76 -2.26 10.26
C ARG A 101 1.41 -1.73 8.88
N TYR A 102 2.35 -1.00 8.28
CA TYR A 102 2.28 -0.66 6.87
C TYR A 102 2.45 -1.91 5.99
N CYS A 103 1.69 -1.95 4.91
CA CYS A 103 1.71 -3.06 3.99
C CYS A 103 2.91 -3.00 3.06
N ARG A 104 3.54 -4.15 2.87
CA ARG A 104 4.47 -4.42 1.77
C ARG A 104 3.70 -5.04 0.61
N SER A 105 4.35 -5.18 -0.54
CA SER A 105 3.75 -5.84 -1.72
C SER A 105 3.26 -7.27 -1.44
N THR A 106 3.87 -7.98 -0.49
CA THR A 106 3.51 -9.34 -0.08
C THR A 106 2.34 -9.42 0.89
N ASP A 107 1.96 -8.29 1.49
CA ASP A 107 1.00 -8.21 2.59
C ASP A 107 -0.44 -8.05 2.08
N TYR A 108 -0.63 -7.68 0.82
CA TYR A 108 -1.94 -7.56 0.21
C TYR A 108 -2.63 -8.91 0.09
N ALA A 109 -3.96 -8.91 0.23
CA ALA A 109 -4.77 -10.10 0.15
C ALA A 109 -4.67 -10.74 -1.24
N ARG A 110 -4.59 -12.06 -1.29
CA ARG A 110 -4.49 -12.81 -2.54
C ARG A 110 -5.88 -13.13 -3.08
N CYS A 111 -5.95 -13.39 -4.38
CA CYS A 111 -7.16 -13.93 -4.98
C CYS A 111 -7.55 -15.24 -4.26
N ALA A 112 -8.81 -15.34 -3.84
CA ALA A 112 -9.37 -16.58 -3.34
C ALA A 112 -9.84 -17.40 -4.54
N LEU A 113 -9.01 -18.34 -4.99
CA LEU A 113 -9.34 -19.23 -6.09
C LEU A 113 -9.68 -20.62 -5.53
N PRO A 114 -10.77 -21.27 -6.00
CA PRO A 114 -11.83 -20.72 -6.85
C PRO A 114 -12.76 -19.75 -6.10
N PHE A 115 -13.52 -18.94 -6.84
CA PHE A 115 -14.53 -18.02 -6.28
C PHE A 115 -15.86 -18.04 -7.04
N ILE A 116 -16.93 -17.65 -6.34
CA ILE A 116 -18.27 -17.47 -6.90
C ILE A 116 -18.53 -16.00 -7.22
N PHE A 117 -18.94 -15.71 -8.45
CA PHE A 117 -19.44 -14.41 -8.91
C PHE A 117 -20.70 -14.61 -9.76
N ARG A 118 -21.80 -13.96 -9.37
CA ARG A 118 -23.14 -14.08 -9.99
C ARG A 118 -23.60 -15.54 -10.10
N GLY A 119 -23.35 -16.32 -9.05
CA GLY A 119 -23.69 -17.74 -8.99
C GLY A 119 -22.85 -18.67 -9.89
N LYS A 120 -21.77 -18.17 -10.50
CA LYS A 120 -20.84 -18.97 -11.31
C LYS A 120 -19.45 -19.02 -10.67
N GLU A 121 -18.84 -20.19 -10.72
CA GLU A 121 -17.49 -20.43 -10.21
C GLU A 121 -16.41 -20.07 -11.25
N TYR A 122 -15.32 -19.47 -10.77
CA TYR A 122 -14.16 -19.07 -11.56
C TYR A 122 -12.87 -19.48 -10.83
N ASP A 123 -11.90 -19.97 -11.61
CA ASP A 123 -10.60 -20.47 -11.14
C ASP A 123 -9.43 -19.50 -11.46
N SER A 124 -9.75 -18.35 -12.05
CA SER A 124 -8.78 -17.39 -12.56
C SER A 124 -9.36 -15.97 -12.54
N CYS A 125 -8.50 -14.96 -12.73
CA CYS A 125 -8.96 -13.58 -12.82
C CYS A 125 -9.90 -13.38 -14.01
N ILE A 126 -10.98 -12.62 -13.80
CA ILE A 126 -12.01 -12.36 -14.81
C ILE A 126 -12.05 -10.88 -15.18
N LYS A 127 -12.50 -10.57 -16.40
CA LYS A 127 -12.87 -9.20 -16.81
C LYS A 127 -14.35 -8.92 -16.66
N GLU A 128 -15.16 -9.97 -16.51
CA GLU A 128 -16.61 -9.85 -16.45
C GLU A 128 -17.02 -8.93 -15.29
N GLY A 129 -17.94 -8.00 -15.54
CA GLY A 129 -18.38 -7.03 -14.53
C GLY A 129 -17.42 -5.87 -14.26
N SER A 130 -16.18 -5.89 -14.79
CA SER A 130 -15.28 -4.73 -14.68
C SER A 130 -15.60 -3.67 -15.72
N VAL A 131 -15.88 -2.44 -15.26
CA VAL A 131 -16.17 -1.26 -16.10
C VAL A 131 -15.06 -0.99 -17.14
N PHE A 132 -13.79 -1.18 -16.74
CA PHE A 132 -12.63 -0.88 -17.59
C PHE A 132 -12.03 -2.12 -18.27
N SER A 133 -12.75 -3.24 -18.33
CA SER A 133 -12.24 -4.52 -18.86
C SER A 133 -10.89 -4.97 -18.25
N LYS A 134 -10.62 -4.57 -17.00
CA LYS A 134 -9.44 -4.99 -16.24
C LYS A 134 -9.71 -6.33 -15.58
N TYR A 135 -8.68 -7.15 -15.50
CA TYR A 135 -8.77 -8.41 -14.77
C TYR A 135 -8.86 -8.14 -13.28
N TRP A 136 -9.78 -8.82 -12.62
CA TRP A 136 -9.98 -8.72 -11.18
C TRP A 136 -10.32 -10.09 -10.61
N CYS A 137 -10.15 -10.21 -9.29
CA CYS A 137 -10.50 -11.42 -8.56
C CYS A 137 -11.07 -11.03 -7.18
N PRO A 138 -12.01 -11.80 -6.65
CA PRO A 138 -12.36 -11.75 -5.25
C PRO A 138 -11.21 -12.18 -4.35
N VAL A 139 -11.17 -11.60 -3.15
CA VAL A 139 -10.24 -12.02 -2.08
C VAL A 139 -10.93 -12.94 -1.07
N THR A 140 -12.17 -13.32 -1.34
CA THR A 140 -12.95 -14.30 -0.58
C THR A 140 -13.60 -15.33 -1.52
N PRO A 141 -13.99 -16.52 -1.03
CA PRO A 141 -14.59 -17.55 -1.87
C PRO A 141 -15.94 -17.17 -2.50
N ASN A 142 -16.67 -16.21 -1.92
CA ASN A 142 -17.99 -15.81 -2.41
C ASN A 142 -18.09 -14.28 -2.54
N TYR A 143 -17.90 -13.79 -3.76
CA TYR A 143 -18.01 -12.36 -4.04
C TYR A 143 -19.43 -11.83 -3.87
N ASP A 144 -20.44 -12.64 -4.18
CA ASP A 144 -21.84 -12.20 -4.15
C ASP A 144 -22.27 -11.80 -2.74
N GLN A 145 -21.66 -12.43 -1.72
CA GLN A 145 -21.83 -12.12 -0.31
C GLN A 145 -20.91 -11.00 0.18
N ASP A 146 -19.60 -11.14 -0.01
CA ASP A 146 -18.61 -10.29 0.66
C ASP A 146 -18.29 -9.00 -0.11
N ARG A 147 -18.44 -9.04 -1.45
CA ARG A 147 -18.11 -7.95 -2.38
C ARG A 147 -16.68 -7.41 -2.22
N ALA A 148 -15.77 -8.26 -1.72
CA ALA A 148 -14.36 -7.94 -1.52
C ALA A 148 -13.53 -8.44 -2.70
N TRP A 149 -12.77 -7.55 -3.33
CA TRP A 149 -12.03 -7.85 -4.55
C TRP A 149 -10.78 -7.00 -4.69
N ARG A 150 -9.90 -7.42 -5.60
CA ARG A 150 -8.74 -6.66 -6.04
C ARG A 150 -8.52 -6.81 -7.54
N TYR A 151 -7.76 -5.88 -8.11
CA TYR A 151 -7.23 -6.08 -9.44
C TYR A 151 -6.15 -7.17 -9.44
N CYS A 152 -6.14 -7.89 -10.56
CA CYS A 152 -4.98 -8.57 -11.07
C CYS A 152 -4.25 -7.57 -12.00
#